data_AF-A0AAW6IY73-F1
#
_entry.id   AF-A0AAW6IY73-F1
#
_cell.length_a   1.000
_cell.length_b   1.000
_cell.length_c   1.000
_cell.angle_alpha   90.00
_cell.angle_beta   90.00
_cell.angle_gamma   90.00
#
_symmetry.space_group_name_H-M   'P 1'
#
loop_
_entity.id
_entity.type
_entity.pdbx_description
1 polymer ?
#
loop_
_entity_poly.entity_id
_entity_poly.type
_entity_poly.pdbx_seq_one_letter_code
_entity_poly.pdbx_strand_id
1 'polypeptide(L)'
;MSSLIHLFIVDETVYPNTLDTSDEQKYQKLLDITQKEATRWQSIELNMRGFIPAIELLDAVVGAQGLLPVCSFNYFPHQLIGPDANISGSFGFFSSEMVQDLFPLLKKYFEVDIDNSENKGLVDDVEHRAGELDPQAYEIVRDRYFVTFRDAAEQNQSIVVLIEE
;
A
#
# COMPACT_ATOMS: atom_id res chain seq x y z
N MET A 1 16.28 10.35 -7.38
CA MET A 1 15.55 11.11 -6.35
C MET A 1 14.79 10.07 -5.54
N SER A 2 14.93 10.08 -4.22
CA SER A 2 14.14 9.22 -3.33
C SER A 2 12.73 9.78 -3.25
N SER A 3 11.73 8.91 -3.11
CA SER A 3 10.35 9.30 -2.82
C SER A 3 10.07 9.01 -1.35
N LEU A 4 9.12 9.75 -0.76
CA LEU A 4 8.63 9.46 0.59
C LEU A 4 7.26 8.80 0.48
N ILE A 5 7.20 7.52 0.86
CA ILE A 5 5.94 6.78 0.95
C ILE A 5 5.46 6.85 2.39
N HIS A 6 4.34 7.53 2.61
CA HIS A 6 3.72 7.70 3.91
C HIS A 6 2.58 6.71 4.10
N LEU A 7 2.62 5.97 5.21
CA LEU A 7 1.55 5.08 5.63
C LEU A 7 0.78 5.75 6.77
N PHE A 8 -0.51 5.96 6.56
CA PHE A 8 -1.41 6.55 7.55
C PHE A 8 -2.43 5.52 8.04
N ILE A 9 -2.85 5.68 9.28
CA ILE A 9 -4.01 4.98 9.84
C ILE A 9 -5.15 5.98 9.98
N VAL A 10 -6.35 5.59 9.55
CA VAL A 10 -7.53 6.46 9.51
C VAL A 10 -8.81 5.69 9.78
N ASP A 11 -9.76 6.32 10.46
CA ASP A 11 -11.14 5.82 10.52
C ASP A 11 -11.82 6.05 9.16
N GLU A 12 -12.24 4.99 8.48
CA GLU A 12 -12.87 5.07 7.15
C GLU A 12 -14.10 5.98 7.10
N THR A 13 -14.81 6.12 8.22
CA THR A 13 -16.05 6.91 8.29
C THR A 13 -15.86 8.41 8.08
N VAL A 14 -14.61 8.90 8.10
CA VAL A 14 -14.30 10.30 7.75
C VAL A 14 -14.42 10.57 6.26
N TYR A 15 -14.35 9.54 5.41
CA TYR A 15 -14.50 9.69 3.98
C TYR A 15 -15.97 9.73 3.56
N PRO A 16 -16.32 10.57 2.58
CA PRO A 16 -17.68 10.63 2.07
C PRO A 16 -17.99 9.40 1.22
N ASN A 17 -19.20 8.86 1.32
CA ASN A 17 -19.62 7.74 0.46
C ASN A 17 -19.83 8.14 -1.02
N THR A 18 -20.08 9.43 -1.29
CA THR A 18 -20.29 9.96 -2.64
C THR A 18 -19.69 11.37 -2.78
N LEU A 19 -19.21 11.68 -3.99
CA LEU A 19 -18.74 13.01 -4.37
C LEU A 19 -19.13 13.31 -5.82
N ASP A 20 -19.92 14.35 -6.03
CA ASP A 20 -20.43 14.75 -7.35
C ASP A 20 -19.56 15.85 -7.97
N THR A 21 -18.25 15.63 -8.03
CA THR A 21 -17.26 16.56 -8.58
C THR A 21 -16.37 15.87 -9.61
N SER A 22 -15.48 16.63 -10.28
CA SER A 22 -14.49 16.00 -11.17
C SER A 22 -13.53 15.09 -10.38
N ASP A 23 -12.89 14.14 -11.05
CA ASP A 23 -12.00 13.18 -10.38
C ASP A 23 -10.80 13.87 -9.69
N GLU A 24 -10.21 14.90 -10.31
CA GLU A 24 -9.16 15.70 -9.68
C GLU A 24 -9.64 16.42 -8.42
N GLN A 25 -10.89 16.93 -8.43
CA GLN A 25 -11.47 17.57 -7.24
C GLN A 25 -11.76 16.57 -6.13
N LYS A 26 -12.19 15.35 -6.49
CA LYS A 26 -12.34 14.26 -5.53
C LYS A 26 -10.99 13.90 -4.92
N TYR A 27 -9.97 13.74 -5.76
CA TYR A 27 -8.61 13.39 -5.35
C TYR A 27 -8.07 14.41 -4.33
N GLN A 28 -8.12 15.70 -4.67
CA GLN A 28 -7.67 16.74 -3.75
C GLN A 28 -8.46 16.74 -2.43
N LYS A 29 -9.78 16.52 -2.48
CA LYS A 29 -10.60 16.45 -1.27
C LYS A 29 -10.24 15.25 -0.39
N LEU A 30 -9.90 14.10 -0.98
CA LEU A 30 -9.45 12.92 -0.24
C LEU A 30 -8.08 13.15 0.40
N LEU A 31 -7.16 13.83 -0.29
CA LEU A 31 -5.89 14.25 0.28
C LEU A 31 -6.11 15.18 1.49
N ASP A 32 -6.94 16.22 1.34
CA ASP A 32 -7.21 17.19 2.40
C ASP A 32 -7.82 16.52 3.65
N ILE A 33 -8.77 15.59 3.46
CA ILE A 33 -9.35 14.80 4.55
C ILE A 33 -8.27 13.97 5.24
N THR A 34 -7.46 13.25 4.47
CA THR A 34 -6.39 12.39 5.00
C THR A 34 -5.39 13.20 5.81
N GLN A 35 -4.93 14.33 5.29
CA GLN A 35 -3.97 15.20 5.98
C GLN A 35 -4.51 15.80 7.28
N LYS A 36 -5.83 15.96 7.39
CA LYS A 36 -6.49 16.54 8.56
C LYS A 36 -6.88 15.52 9.62
N GLU A 37 -7.38 14.36 9.20
CA GLU A 37 -8.03 13.39 10.09
C GLU A 37 -7.19 12.11 10.32
N ALA A 38 -6.26 11.77 9.41
CA ALA A 38 -5.46 10.56 9.54
C ALA A 38 -4.20 10.77 10.38
N THR A 39 -3.76 9.71 11.04
CA THR A 39 -2.49 9.71 11.79
C THR A 39 -1.39 9.10 10.94
N ARG A 40 -0.35 9.88 10.63
CA ARG A 40 0.84 9.34 9.94
C ARG A 40 1.54 8.34 10.85
N TRP A 41 1.54 7.08 10.46
CA TRP A 41 2.07 5.99 11.26
C TRP A 41 3.53 5.69 10.94
N GLN A 42 3.85 5.57 9.66
CA GLN A 42 5.18 5.23 9.17
C GLN A 42 5.54 6.07 7.95
N SER A 43 6.83 6.12 7.63
CA SER A 43 7.33 6.67 6.37
C SER A 43 8.47 5.80 5.88
N ILE A 44 8.48 5.56 4.57
CA ILE A 44 9.47 4.77 3.87
C ILE A 44 10.18 5.73 2.91
N GLU A 45 11.49 5.88 3.07
CA GLU A 45 12.33 6.61 2.12
C GLU A 45 12.94 5.62 1.14
N LEU A 46 12.27 5.45 0.00
CA LEU A 46 12.72 4.58 -1.08
C LEU A 46 12.38 5.23 -2.41
N ASN A 47 13.22 5.04 -3.41
CA ASN A 47 12.83 5.39 -4.77
C ASN A 47 11.78 4.39 -5.28
N MET A 48 10.96 4.81 -6.23
CA MET A 48 9.91 3.97 -6.81
C MET A 48 10.42 2.67 -7.47
N ARG A 49 11.64 2.66 -8.00
CA ARG A 49 12.25 1.45 -8.58
C ARG A 49 12.57 0.39 -7.54
N GLY A 50 12.84 0.77 -6.29
CA GLY A 50 12.99 -0.17 -5.18
C GLY A 50 11.65 -0.52 -4.53
N PHE A 51 10.73 0.46 -4.42
CA PHE A 51 9.44 0.24 -3.78
C PHE A 51 8.51 -0.69 -4.55
N ILE A 52 8.42 -0.55 -5.88
CA ILE A 52 7.51 -1.35 -6.72
C ILE A 52 7.84 -2.86 -6.64
N PRO A 53 9.07 -3.33 -6.90
CA PRO A 53 9.41 -4.75 -6.76
C PRO A 53 9.21 -5.27 -5.33
N ALA A 54 9.52 -4.45 -4.32
CA ALA A 54 9.37 -4.83 -2.92
C ALA A 54 7.90 -5.09 -2.54
N ILE A 55 6.96 -4.23 -2.96
CA ILE A 55 5.53 -4.45 -2.68
C ILE A 55 4.95 -5.60 -3.53
N GLU A 56 5.42 -5.77 -4.77
CA GLU A 56 5.04 -6.89 -5.64
C GLU A 56 5.51 -8.25 -5.09
N LEU A 57 6.69 -8.29 -4.45
CA LEU A 57 7.19 -9.49 -3.78
C LEU A 57 6.41 -9.75 -2.50
N LEU A 58 6.12 -8.72 -1.70
CA LEU A 58 5.30 -8.88 -0.49
C LEU A 58 3.94 -9.49 -0.82
N ASP A 59 3.31 -9.02 -1.91
CA ASP A 59 2.05 -9.54 -2.44
C ASP A 59 2.16 -11.00 -2.86
N ALA A 60 3.20 -11.36 -3.62
CA ALA A 60 3.43 -12.74 -4.05
C ALA A 60 3.68 -13.69 -2.86
N VAL A 61 4.43 -13.23 -1.85
CA VAL A 61 4.72 -14.00 -0.63
C VAL A 61 3.47 -14.32 0.17
N VAL A 62 2.52 -13.38 0.27
CA VAL A 62 1.24 -13.63 0.95
C VAL A 62 0.23 -14.40 0.07
N GLY A 63 0.62 -14.75 -1.16
CA GLY A 63 -0.24 -15.44 -2.13
C GLY A 63 -1.34 -14.55 -2.71
N ALA A 64 -1.20 -13.23 -2.60
CA ALA A 64 -2.08 -12.28 -3.27
C ALA A 64 -1.73 -12.20 -4.77
N GLN A 65 -2.67 -11.70 -5.56
CA GLN A 65 -2.57 -11.63 -7.02
C GLN A 65 -2.63 -10.18 -7.49
N GLY A 66 -1.70 -9.35 -7.02
CA GLY A 66 -1.58 -7.94 -7.33
C GLY A 66 -2.42 -7.01 -6.45
N LEU A 67 -2.95 -7.51 -5.32
CA LEU A 67 -3.82 -6.72 -4.46
C LEU A 67 -3.04 -5.62 -3.72
N LEU A 68 -1.89 -5.93 -3.10
CA LEU A 68 -1.12 -4.93 -2.35
C LEU A 68 -0.60 -3.80 -3.25
N PRO A 69 -0.06 -4.05 -4.45
CA PRO A 69 0.31 -2.98 -5.38
C PRO A 69 -0.89 -2.12 -5.77
N VAL A 70 -2.00 -2.74 -6.21
CA VAL A 70 -3.21 -1.99 -6.61
C VAL A 70 -3.71 -1.10 -5.48
N CYS A 71 -3.81 -1.65 -4.27
CA CYS A 71 -4.24 -0.89 -3.10
C CYS A 71 -3.23 0.15 -2.64
N SER A 72 -1.93 -0.02 -2.91
CA SER A 72 -0.90 0.96 -2.53
C SER A 72 -0.82 2.16 -3.48
N PHE A 73 -1.30 2.03 -4.72
CA PHE A 73 -1.15 3.08 -5.73
C PHE A 73 -2.45 3.70 -6.21
N ASN A 74 -3.50 2.88 -6.40
CA ASN A 74 -4.66 3.23 -7.22
C ASN A 74 -5.97 2.68 -6.64
N TYR A 75 -6.12 2.70 -5.32
CA TYR A 75 -7.39 2.33 -4.68
C TYR A 75 -7.85 3.47 -3.78
N PHE A 76 -9.14 3.78 -3.90
CA PHE A 76 -9.74 4.93 -3.25
C PHE A 76 -10.84 4.48 -2.29
N PRO A 77 -11.05 5.19 -1.17
CA PRO A 77 -12.15 4.91 -0.26
C PRO A 77 -13.48 4.92 -1.03
N HIS A 78 -14.31 3.92 -0.74
CA HIS A 78 -15.62 3.70 -1.37
C HIS A 78 -15.63 3.71 -2.91
N GLN A 79 -14.47 3.46 -3.55
CA GLN A 79 -14.32 3.48 -5.01
C GLN A 79 -14.78 4.83 -5.64
N LEU A 80 -14.59 5.93 -4.92
CA LEU A 80 -15.04 7.27 -5.35
C LEU A 80 -14.41 7.74 -6.67
N ILE A 81 -13.23 7.22 -6.98
CA ILE A 81 -12.45 7.49 -8.18
C ILE A 81 -12.20 6.16 -8.88
N GLY A 82 -12.55 6.10 -10.16
CA GLY A 82 -12.42 4.90 -10.98
C GLY A 82 -10.97 4.67 -11.45
N PRO A 83 -10.66 3.47 -11.96
CA PRO A 83 -9.30 3.10 -12.40
C PRO A 83 -8.80 3.89 -13.61
N ASP A 84 -9.71 4.39 -14.45
CA ASP A 84 -9.37 5.19 -15.65
C ASP A 84 -9.43 6.71 -15.39
N ALA A 85 -9.53 7.12 -14.12
CA ALA A 85 -9.64 8.52 -13.76
C ALA A 85 -8.36 9.29 -14.08
N ASN A 86 -8.52 10.49 -14.64
CA ASN A 86 -7.41 11.37 -14.95
C ASN A 86 -7.09 12.24 -13.73
N ILE A 87 -6.15 11.80 -12.91
CA ILE A 87 -5.68 12.49 -11.70
C ILE A 87 -4.19 12.79 -11.76
N SER A 88 -3.76 13.80 -11.01
CA SER A 88 -2.38 14.29 -11.01
C SER A 88 -1.38 13.46 -10.18
N GLY A 89 -1.85 12.54 -9.34
CA GLY A 89 -0.98 11.78 -8.42
C GLY A 89 -1.48 10.38 -8.10
N SER A 90 -0.95 9.80 -7.03
CA SER A 90 -1.26 8.45 -6.55
C SER A 90 -1.91 8.50 -5.17
N PHE A 91 -2.87 7.61 -4.94
CA PHE A 91 -3.53 7.43 -3.66
C PHE A 91 -3.77 5.94 -3.44
N GLY A 92 -3.13 5.40 -2.41
CA GLY A 92 -3.39 4.05 -1.96
C GLY A 92 -4.36 4.02 -0.79
N PHE A 93 -5.22 3.02 -0.77
CA PHE A 93 -6.18 2.79 0.30
C PHE A 93 -6.37 1.30 0.54
N PHE A 94 -6.48 0.93 1.82
CA PHE A 94 -6.93 -0.37 2.27
C PHE A 94 -8.09 -0.14 3.23
N SER A 95 -9.28 -0.64 2.89
CA SER A 95 -10.42 -0.56 3.80
C SER A 95 -10.14 -1.34 5.08
N SER A 96 -10.86 -1.00 6.15
CA SER A 96 -10.74 -1.71 7.44
C SER A 96 -10.96 -3.22 7.28
N GLU A 97 -11.92 -3.62 6.43
CA GLU A 97 -12.16 -5.03 6.06
C GLU A 97 -10.93 -5.66 5.38
N MET A 98 -10.35 -5.00 4.37
CA MET A 98 -9.12 -5.50 3.72
C MET A 98 -7.96 -5.63 4.71
N VAL A 99 -7.82 -4.68 5.63
CA VAL A 99 -6.77 -4.72 6.66
C VAL A 99 -6.96 -5.94 7.57
N GLN A 100 -8.18 -6.23 8.00
CA GLN A 100 -8.50 -7.41 8.82
C GLN A 100 -8.22 -8.72 8.08
N ASP A 101 -8.50 -8.78 6.78
CA ASP A 101 -8.30 -9.99 5.98
C ASP A 101 -6.82 -10.23 5.63
N LEU A 102 -6.08 -9.15 5.35
CA LEU A 102 -4.68 -9.22 4.90
C LEU A 102 -3.71 -9.39 6.06
N PHE A 103 -3.98 -8.81 7.23
CA PHE A 103 -3.04 -8.87 8.36
C PHE A 103 -2.70 -10.31 8.80
N PRO A 104 -3.64 -11.26 8.94
CA PRO A 104 -3.32 -12.65 9.25
C PRO A 104 -2.37 -13.30 8.24
N LEU A 105 -2.48 -12.96 6.95
CA LEU A 105 -1.60 -13.46 5.90
C LEU A 105 -0.20 -12.85 6.04
N LEU A 106 -0.11 -11.52 6.20
CA LEU A 106 1.16 -10.82 6.44
C LEU A 106 1.87 -11.39 7.68
N LYS A 107 1.12 -11.70 8.75
CA LYS A 107 1.67 -12.32 9.96
C LYS A 107 2.15 -13.75 9.74
N LYS A 108 1.40 -14.56 8.97
CA LYS A 108 1.76 -15.95 8.67
C LYS A 108 3.05 -16.04 7.86
N TYR A 109 3.25 -15.11 6.93
CA TYR A 109 4.37 -15.13 5.99
C TYR A 109 5.46 -14.08 6.28
N PHE A 110 5.44 -13.46 7.48
CA PHE A 110 6.38 -12.40 7.84
C PHE A 110 7.85 -12.85 7.81
N GLU A 111 8.14 -14.08 8.25
CA GLU A 111 9.50 -14.62 8.34
C GLU A 111 9.90 -15.46 7.12
N VAL A 112 9.19 -15.32 5.98
CA VAL A 112 9.56 -16.03 4.75
C VAL A 112 10.94 -15.58 4.29
N ASP A 113 11.85 -16.54 4.19
CA ASP A 113 13.19 -16.35 3.65
C ASP A 113 13.14 -16.35 2.12
N ILE A 114 13.33 -15.17 1.51
CA ILE A 114 13.29 -14.98 0.07
C ILE A 114 14.56 -15.49 -0.63
N ASP A 115 15.65 -15.71 0.12
CA ASP A 115 16.91 -16.28 -0.39
C ASP A 115 16.87 -17.82 -0.45
N ASN A 116 15.83 -18.44 0.13
CA ASN A 116 15.63 -19.88 0.04
C ASN A 116 15.36 -20.28 -1.42
N SER A 117 16.01 -21.37 -1.85
CA SER A 117 15.83 -22.01 -3.15
C SER A 117 14.38 -22.27 -3.55
N GLU A 118 13.47 -22.50 -2.60
CA GLU A 118 12.04 -22.73 -2.86
C GLU A 118 11.31 -21.43 -3.27
N ASN A 119 11.77 -20.28 -2.80
CA ASN A 119 11.17 -18.97 -3.07
C ASN A 119 11.84 -18.21 -4.22
N LYS A 120 12.97 -18.74 -4.72
CA LYS A 120 13.70 -18.13 -5.83
C LYS A 120 12.83 -17.90 -7.07
N GLY A 121 11.91 -18.82 -7.38
CA GLY A 121 10.97 -18.65 -8.49
C GLY A 121 10.06 -17.42 -8.32
N LEU A 122 9.62 -17.12 -7.09
CA LEU A 122 8.82 -15.93 -6.81
C LEU A 122 9.63 -14.65 -7.02
N VAL A 123 10.89 -14.64 -6.59
CA VAL A 123 11.81 -13.52 -6.80
C VAL A 123 12.06 -13.31 -8.28
N ASP A 124 12.44 -14.36 -9.02
CA ASP A 124 12.70 -14.28 -10.46
C ASP A 124 11.46 -13.76 -11.23
N ASP A 125 10.26 -14.21 -10.85
CA ASP A 125 9.00 -13.74 -11.44
C ASP A 125 8.74 -12.25 -11.15
N VAL A 126 9.01 -11.78 -9.93
CA VAL A 126 8.92 -10.35 -9.55
C VAL A 126 9.93 -9.53 -10.34
N GLU A 127 11.19 -9.96 -10.39
CA GLU A 127 12.25 -9.22 -11.07
C GLU A 127 11.96 -9.06 -12.57
N HIS A 128 11.36 -10.09 -13.18
CA HIS A 128 10.96 -10.05 -14.58
C HIS A 128 9.85 -9.02 -14.86
N ARG A 129 8.88 -8.86 -13.95
CA ARG A 129 7.71 -7.99 -14.15
C ARG A 129 7.90 -6.56 -13.64
N ALA A 130 8.53 -6.40 -12.48
CA ALA A 130 8.58 -5.15 -11.71
C ALA A 130 9.95 -4.47 -11.73
N GLY A 131 11.00 -5.19 -12.17
CA GLY A 131 12.39 -4.74 -12.16
C GLY A 131 13.19 -5.33 -11.01
N GLU A 132 14.49 -5.05 -11.01
CA GLU A 132 15.47 -5.59 -10.05
C GLU A 132 15.03 -5.38 -8.60
N LEU A 133 15.04 -6.48 -7.84
CA LEU A 133 14.66 -6.48 -6.44
C LEU A 133 15.89 -6.14 -5.59
N ASP A 134 15.79 -5.07 -4.81
CA ASP A 134 16.73 -4.82 -3.71
C ASP A 134 16.22 -5.53 -2.43
N PRO A 135 16.94 -6.53 -1.89
CA PRO A 135 16.54 -7.21 -0.66
C PRO A 135 16.34 -6.26 0.53
N GLN A 136 17.14 -5.19 0.62
CA GLN A 136 16.98 -4.21 1.70
C GLN A 136 15.70 -3.40 1.53
N ALA A 137 15.35 -3.04 0.29
CA ALA A 137 14.07 -2.39 0.01
C ALA A 137 12.89 -3.29 0.38
N TYR A 138 12.97 -4.59 0.08
CA TYR A 138 11.96 -5.56 0.48
C TYR A 138 11.80 -5.65 2.00
N GLU A 139 12.88 -5.80 2.75
CA GLU A 139 12.82 -5.86 4.22
C GLU A 139 12.19 -4.59 4.81
N ILE A 140 12.58 -3.42 4.32
CA ILE A 140 12.00 -2.14 4.76
C ILE A 140 10.50 -2.11 4.50
N VAL A 141 10.06 -2.46 3.28
CA VAL A 141 8.63 -2.46 2.91
C VAL A 141 7.86 -3.48 3.75
N ARG A 142 8.35 -4.71 3.84
CA ARG A 142 7.74 -5.79 4.63
C ARG A 142 7.54 -5.36 6.08
N ASP A 143 8.57 -4.84 6.73
CA ASP A 143 8.51 -4.49 8.15
C ASP A 143 7.54 -3.33 8.39
N ARG A 144 7.58 -2.30 7.54
CA ARG A 144 6.74 -1.09 7.68
C ARG A 144 5.28 -1.37 7.37
N TYR A 145 5.00 -2.16 6.33
CA TYR A 145 3.65 -2.65 6.04
C TYR A 145 3.15 -3.53 7.18
N PHE A 146 3.94 -4.52 7.63
CA PHE A 146 3.54 -5.41 8.71
C PHE A 146 3.13 -4.66 9.99
N VAL A 147 3.96 -3.71 10.45
CA VAL A 147 3.67 -2.91 11.65
C VAL A 147 2.40 -2.08 11.45
N THR A 148 2.25 -1.43 10.29
CA THR A 148 1.06 -0.61 10.00
C THR A 148 -0.21 -1.46 9.95
N PHE A 149 -0.18 -2.61 9.28
CA PHE A 149 -1.31 -3.54 9.20
C PHE A 149 -1.68 -4.13 10.55
N ARG A 150 -0.69 -4.49 11.39
CA ARG A 150 -0.94 -4.95 12.76
C ARG A 150 -1.71 -3.89 13.54
N ASP A 151 -1.17 -2.67 13.59
CA ASP A 151 -1.71 -1.61 14.45
C ASP A 151 -3.07 -1.12 13.93
N ALA A 152 -3.26 -1.06 12.61
CA ALA A 152 -4.56 -0.74 12.01
C ALA A 152 -5.60 -1.84 12.25
N ALA A 153 -5.22 -3.12 12.16
CA ALA A 153 -6.10 -4.24 12.47
C ALA A 153 -6.53 -4.25 13.94
N GLU A 154 -5.60 -3.98 14.87
CA GLU A 154 -5.92 -3.86 16.31
C GLU A 154 -6.91 -2.72 16.62
N GLN A 155 -6.87 -1.65 15.82
CA GLN A 155 -7.74 -0.48 15.96
C GLN A 155 -9.02 -0.56 15.12
N ASN A 156 -9.18 -1.60 14.29
CA ASN A 156 -10.22 -1.72 13.28
C ASN A 156 -10.29 -0.48 12.35
N GLN A 157 -9.14 -0.04 11.87
CA GLN A 157 -8.97 1.15 11.05
C GLN A 157 -8.43 0.81 9.65
N SER A 158 -8.60 1.76 8.75
CA SER A 158 -8.14 1.69 7.36
C SER A 158 -6.73 2.25 7.23
N ILE A 159 -6.05 1.90 6.14
CA ILE A 159 -4.71 2.40 5.82
C ILE A 159 -4.78 3.25 4.56
N VAL A 160 -4.07 4.37 4.56
CA VAL A 160 -3.85 5.20 3.38
C VAL A 160 -2.36 5.23 3.06
N VAL A 161 -2.03 5.14 1.78
CA VAL A 161 -0.66 5.25 1.26
C VAL A 161 -0.59 6.50 0.40
N LEU A 162 0.23 7.48 0.80
CA LEU A 162 0.49 8.68 0.00
C LEU A 162 1.97 8.71 -0.39
N ILE A 163 2.25 9.05 -1.64
CA ILE A 163 3.60 9.09 -2.18
C ILE A 163 3.94 10.54 -2.53
N GLU A 164 4.99 11.06 -1.92
CA GLU A 164 5.56 12.37 -2.22
C GLU A 164 6.84 12.19 -3.06
N GLU A 165 6.90 12.89 -4.20
CA GLU A 165 8.02 12.87 -5.15
C GLU A 165 9.01 14.02 -4.95
#